data_AF-A0A9E5IX15-F1
#
_entry.id   AF-A0A9E5IX15-F1
#
_cell.length_a   1.000
_cell.length_b   1.000
_cell.length_c   1.000
_cell.angle_alpha   90.00
_cell.angle_beta   90.00
_cell.angle_gamma   90.00
#
_symmetry.space_group_name_H-M   'P 1'
#
loop_
_entity.id
_entity.type
_entity.pdbx_description
1 polymer ?
#
loop_
_entity_poly.entity_id
_entity_poly.type
_entity_poly.pdbx_seq_one_letter_code
_entity_poly.pdbx_strand_id
1 'polypeptide(L)'
;MWALEQTLDSGACAVALAWLERVQAATRELRRLQLATQRQGTPAFVFRAARAATQASPAELRIAFEPQAGGARLQLIKSRGGARAPFELRWEVDHGTP
;
A
#
# COMPACT_ATOMS: atom_id res chain seq x y z
N MET A 1 11.53 -7.64 5.67
CA MET A 1 10.37 -8.39 5.15
C MET A 1 9.89 -9.48 6.08
N TRP A 2 10.79 -10.29 6.64
CA TRP A 2 10.43 -11.35 7.58
C TRP A 2 9.54 -10.87 8.75
N ALA A 3 9.89 -9.74 9.40
CA ALA A 3 9.08 -9.21 10.50
C ALA A 3 7.62 -8.92 10.07
N LEU A 4 7.42 -8.33 8.88
CA LEU A 4 6.09 -8.05 8.34
C LEU A 4 5.29 -9.35 8.08
N GLU A 5 5.95 -10.38 7.55
CA GLU A 5 5.33 -11.69 7.38
C GLU A 5 4.93 -12.31 8.73
N GLN A 6 5.78 -12.21 9.75
CA GLN A 6 5.44 -12.70 11.09
C GLN A 6 4.29 -11.93 11.72
N THR A 7 4.25 -10.61 11.56
CA THR A 7 3.13 -9.78 12.02
C THR A 7 1.82 -10.24 11.37
N LEU A 8 1.82 -10.45 10.05
CA LEU A 8 0.65 -10.93 9.33
C LEU A 8 0.24 -12.34 9.78
N ASP A 9 1.18 -13.26 9.91
CA ASP A 9 0.92 -14.65 10.29
C ASP A 9 0.46 -14.80 11.75
N SER A 10 0.79 -13.85 12.63
CA SER A 10 0.44 -13.90 14.05
C SER A 10 -1.04 -13.73 14.36
N GLY A 11 -1.82 -13.12 13.44
CA GLY A 11 -3.21 -12.74 13.68
C GLY A 11 -3.39 -11.64 14.75
N ALA A 12 -2.30 -11.06 15.26
CA ALA A 12 -2.33 -10.07 16.34
C ALA A 12 -2.56 -8.63 15.85
N CYS A 13 -2.77 -8.41 14.54
CA CYS A 13 -2.99 -7.08 13.97
C CYS A 13 -4.16 -7.09 12.99
N ALA A 14 -4.85 -5.95 12.89
CA ALA A 14 -5.92 -5.74 11.91
C ALA A 14 -5.40 -5.25 10.55
N VAL A 15 -4.19 -4.67 10.52
CA VAL A 15 -3.53 -4.18 9.31
C VAL A 15 -2.02 -4.08 9.55
N ALA A 16 -1.23 -4.33 8.52
CA ALA A 16 0.22 -4.12 8.55
C ALA A 16 0.68 -3.11 7.50
N LEU A 17 1.58 -2.20 7.87
CA LEU A 17 2.10 -1.13 7.00
C LEU A 17 3.62 -1.25 6.88
N ALA A 18 4.17 -1.07 5.69
CA ALA A 18 5.62 -1.11 5.50
C ALA A 18 6.12 -0.13 4.43
N TRP A 19 7.21 0.59 4.74
CA TRP A 19 7.94 1.42 3.80
C TRP A 19 9.15 0.67 3.24
N LEU A 20 9.14 0.36 1.95
CA LEU A 20 10.21 -0.38 1.27
C LEU A 20 10.97 0.56 0.32
N GLU A 21 11.61 1.59 0.89
CA GLU A 21 12.27 2.65 0.11
C GLU A 21 13.54 2.18 -0.63
N ARG A 22 14.32 1.31 0.02
CA ARG A 22 15.62 0.85 -0.49
C ARG A 22 15.62 -0.57 -1.05
N VAL A 23 14.54 -1.32 -0.83
CA VAL A 23 14.43 -2.69 -1.32
C VAL A 23 13.62 -2.62 -2.60
N GLN A 24 14.25 -2.87 -3.75
CA GLN A 24 13.52 -3.41 -4.89
C GLN A 24 12.98 -4.77 -4.44
N ALA A 25 11.86 -4.77 -3.72
CA ALA A 25 11.25 -5.98 -3.21
C ALA A 25 11.03 -6.89 -4.41
N ALA A 26 11.80 -7.98 -4.45
CA ALA A 26 11.74 -8.91 -5.56
C ALA A 26 10.29 -9.40 -5.66
N THR A 27 9.80 -9.65 -6.87
CA THR A 27 8.41 -10.12 -7.07
C THR A 27 8.08 -11.32 -6.17
N ARG A 28 9.06 -12.18 -5.89
CA ARG A 28 8.98 -13.32 -4.96
C ARG A 28 8.61 -12.90 -3.53
N GLU A 29 9.27 -11.87 -3.03
CA GLU A 29 9.13 -11.32 -1.69
C GLU A 29 7.72 -10.74 -1.50
N LEU A 30 7.25 -9.92 -2.45
CA LEU A 30 5.88 -9.40 -2.45
C LEU A 30 4.82 -10.51 -2.58
N ARG A 31 5.13 -11.61 -3.27
CA ARG A 31 4.22 -12.75 -3.38
C ARG A 31 4.10 -13.50 -2.05
N ARG A 32 5.20 -13.66 -1.30
CA ARG A 32 5.16 -14.27 0.04
C ARG A 32 4.29 -13.46 0.99
N LEU A 33 4.39 -12.13 0.92
CA LEU A 33 3.50 -11.23 1.67
C LEU A 33 2.04 -11.41 1.28
N GLN A 34 1.72 -11.46 -0.02
CA GLN A 34 0.34 -11.70 -0.47
C GLN A 34 -0.24 -13.03 0.06
N LEU A 35 0.58 -14.09 0.09
CA LEU A 35 0.13 -15.37 0.63
C LEU A 35 -0.11 -15.30 2.15
N ALA A 36 0.71 -14.57 2.90
CA ALA A 36 0.48 -14.34 4.34
C ALA A 36 -0.83 -13.56 4.58
N THR A 37 -1.10 -12.51 3.79
CA THR A 37 -2.37 -11.76 3.88
C THR A 37 -3.58 -12.65 3.59
N GLN A 38 -3.47 -13.57 2.61
CA GLN A 38 -4.56 -14.48 2.26
C GLN A 38 -4.79 -15.56 3.33
N ARG A 39 -3.73 -16.02 4.01
CA ARG A 39 -3.82 -17.04 5.06
C ARG A 39 -4.57 -16.55 6.29
N GLN A 40 -4.30 -15.32 6.74
CA GLN A 40 -4.88 -14.75 7.96
C GLN A 40 -6.02 -13.76 7.71
N GLY A 41 -6.30 -13.43 6.45
CA GLY A 41 -7.29 -12.40 6.10
C GLY A 41 -6.91 -10.98 6.52
N THR A 42 -5.65 -10.77 6.95
CA THR A 42 -5.16 -9.46 7.41
C THR A 42 -4.54 -8.68 6.25
N PRO A 43 -5.01 -7.47 5.92
CA PRO A 43 -4.45 -6.68 4.84
C PRO A 43 -3.06 -6.13 5.16
N ALA A 44 -2.22 -6.02 4.12
CA ALA A 44 -0.92 -5.37 4.18
C ALA A 44 -0.81 -4.26 3.14
N PHE A 45 -0.29 -3.09 3.54
CA PHE A 45 0.02 -1.99 2.65
C PHE A 45 1.53 -1.78 2.58
N VAL A 46 2.05 -1.73 1.36
CA VAL A 46 3.48 -1.55 1.08
C VAL A 46 3.67 -0.26 0.32
N PHE A 47 4.32 0.72 0.96
CA PHE A 47 4.66 2.01 0.38
C PHE A 47 5.97 1.91 -0.38
N ARG A 48 5.96 2.46 -1.59
CA ARG A 48 7.08 2.39 -2.55
C ARG A 48 7.17 3.71 -3.30
N ALA A 49 8.36 4.03 -3.79
CA ALA A 49 8.57 5.21 -4.64
C ALA A 49 7.66 5.17 -5.88
N ALA A 50 7.20 6.34 -6.35
CA ALA A 50 6.28 6.48 -7.48
C ALA A 50 6.76 5.75 -8.75
N ARG A 51 8.08 5.74 -9.00
CA ARG A 51 8.70 4.99 -10.12
C ARG A 51 8.39 3.49 -10.14
N ALA A 52 8.01 2.90 -9.01
CA ALA A 52 7.63 1.49 -8.93
C ALA A 52 6.23 1.21 -9.49
N ALA A 53 5.44 2.23 -9.85
CA ALA A 53 4.11 2.08 -10.45
C ALA A 53 4.14 1.24 -11.74
N THR A 54 5.20 1.37 -12.55
CA THR A 54 5.36 0.63 -13.81
C THR A 54 5.85 -0.81 -13.61
N GLN A 55 6.37 -1.15 -12.43
CA GLN A 55 6.87 -2.49 -12.14
C GLN A 55 5.71 -3.45 -11.90
N ALA A 56 5.84 -4.70 -12.35
CA ALA A 56 4.88 -5.76 -12.04
C ALA A 56 4.80 -5.98 -10.51
N SER A 57 3.60 -6.25 -10.01
CA SER A 57 3.38 -6.50 -8.59
C SER A 57 2.22 -7.48 -8.37
N PRO A 58 2.37 -8.42 -7.42
CA PRO A 58 1.32 -9.37 -7.08
C PRO A 58 0.17 -8.73 -6.28
N ALA A 59 0.32 -7.50 -5.76
CA ALA A 59 -0.69 -6.81 -4.97
C ALA A 59 -2.06 -6.75 -5.69
N GLU A 60 -3.14 -7.02 -4.98
CA GLU A 60 -4.49 -7.10 -5.55
C GLU A 60 -5.06 -5.71 -5.88
N LEU A 61 -4.63 -4.72 -5.10
CA LEU A 61 -4.91 -3.29 -5.28
C LEU A 61 -3.59 -2.53 -5.35
N ARG A 62 -3.48 -1.56 -6.26
CA ARG A 62 -2.35 -0.64 -6.33
C ARG A 62 -2.85 0.76 -6.57
N ILE A 63 -2.31 1.69 -5.81
CA ILE A 63 -2.69 3.11 -5.82
C ILE A 63 -1.43 3.93 -6.10
N ALA A 64 -1.48 4.80 -7.09
CA ALA A 64 -0.56 5.91 -7.22
C ALA A 64 -1.06 7.06 -6.36
N PHE A 65 -0.17 7.65 -5.58
CA PHE A 65 -0.43 8.74 -4.66
C PHE A 65 0.32 9.98 -5.13
N GLU A 66 -0.39 11.06 -5.37
CA GLU A 66 0.18 12.36 -5.74
C GLU A 66 -0.26 13.42 -4.72
N PRO A 67 0.65 13.92 -3.88
CA PRO A 67 0.32 14.94 -2.89
C PRO A 67 -0.08 16.26 -3.56
N GLN A 68 -1.04 16.97 -2.96
CA GLN A 68 -1.51 18.28 -3.37
C GLN A 68 -1.57 19.22 -2.15
N ALA A 69 -1.70 20.53 -2.38
CA ALA A 69 -1.97 21.47 -1.30
C ALA A 69 -3.33 21.14 -0.64
N GLY A 70 -3.31 20.80 0.66
CA GLY A 70 -4.53 20.44 1.42
C GLY A 70 -5.16 19.10 1.03
N GLY A 71 -4.43 18.21 0.34
CA GLY A 71 -5.02 16.99 -0.18
C GLY A 71 -4.06 16.08 -0.93
N ALA A 72 -4.61 15.09 -1.63
CA ALA A 72 -3.89 14.23 -2.56
C ALA A 72 -4.81 13.68 -3.64
N ARG A 73 -4.25 13.50 -4.82
CA ARG A 73 -4.88 12.73 -5.90
C ARG A 73 -4.48 11.27 -5.79
N LEU A 74 -5.46 10.38 -5.73
CA LEU A 74 -5.25 8.94 -5.77
C LEU A 74 -5.71 8.36 -7.11
N GLN A 75 -4.89 7.48 -7.68
CA GLN A 75 -5.24 6.75 -8.91
C GLN A 75 -5.06 5.25 -8.69
N LEU A 76 -6.12 4.46 -8.93
CA LEU A 76 -6.01 3.00 -8.90
C LEU A 76 -5.34 2.52 -10.20
N ILE A 77 -4.04 2.25 -10.13
CA ILE A 77 -3.27 1.69 -11.24
C ILE A 77 -3.47 0.17 -11.38
N LYS A 78 -4.03 -0.49 -10.35
CA LYS A 78 -4.51 -1.88 -10.39
C LYS A 78 -5.67 -2.03 -9.42
N SER A 79 -6.77 -2.63 -9.89
CA SER A 79 -7.94 -2.97 -9.08
C SER A 79 -8.60 -4.22 -9.64
N ARG A 80 -8.93 -5.18 -8.77
CA ARG A 80 -9.72 -6.36 -9.12
C ARG A 80 -11.20 -6.04 -8.88
N GLY A 81 -11.95 -5.80 -9.96
CA GLY A 81 -13.41 -5.60 -9.91
C GLY A 81 -13.90 -4.20 -9.55
N GLY A 82 -13.02 -3.24 -9.22
CA GLY A 82 -13.41 -1.86 -8.90
C GLY A 82 -13.14 -0.86 -10.02
N ALA A 83 -13.86 0.27 -9.98
CA ALA A 83 -13.61 1.43 -10.83
C ALA A 83 -12.18 1.97 -10.62
N ARG A 84 -11.53 2.39 -11.70
CA ARG A 84 -10.14 2.90 -11.69
C ARG A 84 -10.04 4.41 -11.89
N ALA A 85 -11.17 5.11 -11.76
CA ALA A 85 -11.20 6.55 -11.86
C ALA A 85 -10.30 7.14 -10.75
N PRO A 86 -9.51 8.18 -11.07
CA PRO A 86 -8.81 8.93 -10.05
C PRO A 86 -9.82 9.62 -9.13
N PHE A 87 -9.48 9.74 -7.86
CA PHE A 87 -10.29 10.47 -6.89
C PHE A 87 -9.41 11.37 -6.03
N GLU A 88 -9.96 12.53 -5.67
CA GLU A 88 -9.29 13.54 -4.89
C GLU A 88 -9.63 13.36 -3.41
N LEU A 89 -8.60 13.31 -2.58
CA LEU A 89 -8.71 13.39 -1.13
C LEU A 89 -8.43 14.82 -0.69
N ARG A 90 -9.30 15.35 0.17
CA ARG A 90 -9.07 16.60 0.88
C ARG A 90 -9.08 16.30 2.37
N TRP A 91 -8.18 16.93 3.10
CA TRP A 91 -8.18 16.88 4.56
C TRP A 91 -8.04 18.29 5.10
N GLU A 92 -8.71 18.55 6.21
CA GLU A 92 -8.50 19.78 6.97
C GLU A 92 -7.11 19.68 7.60
N VAL A 93 -6.20 20.55 7.15
CA VAL A 93 -4.94 20.74 7.85
C VAL A 93 -5.29 21.62 9.04
N ASP A 94 -5.53 21.01 10.19
CA ASP A 94 -5.71 21.76 11.43
C ASP A 94 -4.36 22.38 11.76
N HIS A 95 -4.14 23.60 11.27
CA HIS A 95 -3.02 24.43 11.66
C HIS A 95 -3.30 24.85 13.08
N GLY A 96 -2.95 23.99 14.05
CA GLY A 96 -3.07 24.30 15.47
C GLY A 96 -2.58 25.72 15.70
N THR A 97 -3.51 26.61 16.03
CA THR A 97 -3.22 28.00 16.35
C THR A 97 -2.19 27.97 17.49
N PRO A 98 -1.05 28.69 17.37
CA PRO A 98 -0.01 28.69 18.38
C PRO A 98 -0.48 29.23 19.74
#